data_AF-A0A0F4IVR8-F1
#
_entry.id   AF-A0A0F4IVR8-F1
#
_cell.length_a   1.000
_cell.length_b   1.000
_cell.length_c   1.000
_cell.angle_alpha   90.00
_cell.angle_beta   90.00
_cell.angle_gamma   90.00
#
_symmetry.space_group_name_H-M   'P 1'
#
loop_
_entity.id
_entity.type
_entity.pdbx_description
1 polymer ?
#
loop_
_entity_poly.entity_id
_entity_poly.type
_entity_poly.pdbx_seq_one_letter_code
_entity_poly.pdbx_strand_id
1 'polypeptide(L)'
;MAAEAVETVDVVEVLYCEGWDPAARAASAPMTEGEARRRDEMGEPYAVLLSHQGRPKALFHVDWRHAYLGLFFFDAHGRRTVEYVYRQLEPGRLHMSRFRQWGHTSDSEPEFPERGVRFELTVRPDGRGRRILNAGGALHVGADVPAEHRTVAKAEFGAWTTYVDARILGPSGGSVALVSVQPSEEGRASGAGASWSAPRPLEPGPLEELFVSGTRLTCGEDRIAVIGEPAPAGLLHLPTGSVLAGDPGTVNSSDLAFTITVPPGDYPVLVSTMRWEHEEWDGETPAAMLRILDEPTVSWELALRPEQDARLLGPGEFYGFGVDTGTACFMDASGRNTLPQLYEQEPGFEADSHSGMRSDPASGTNLIAFMSGFGDGSYPVWIGRDAAGAVTCFIADMLVLHGAEPQPPTVSSTAAHVLTFPALIDDRREAPFTDPAATSEFIAELIADIVSFRRERDAVRAARG
;
A
#
# COMPACT_ATOMS: atom_id res chain seq x y z
N MET A 1 -33.28 38.65 -34.54
CA MET A 1 -33.38 37.18 -34.51
C MET A 1 -32.04 36.68 -33.99
N ALA A 2 -31.93 36.48 -32.68
CA ALA A 2 -30.77 35.80 -32.11
C ALA A 2 -30.86 34.34 -32.54
N ALA A 3 -29.83 33.82 -33.20
CA ALA A 3 -29.72 32.39 -33.43
C ALA A 3 -29.57 31.74 -32.04
N GLU A 4 -30.54 30.92 -31.64
CA GLU A 4 -30.39 30.02 -30.52
C GLU A 4 -29.15 29.16 -30.81
N ALA A 5 -28.11 29.30 -29.98
CA ALA A 5 -27.00 28.38 -29.99
C ALA A 5 -27.56 27.00 -29.65
N VAL A 6 -27.59 26.11 -30.63
CA VAL A 6 -27.94 24.70 -30.42
C VAL A 6 -26.87 24.16 -29.48
N GLU A 7 -27.24 23.90 -28.22
CA GLU A 7 -26.40 23.21 -27.26
C GLU A 7 -26.06 21.83 -27.85
N THR A 8 -24.85 21.69 -28.37
CA THR A 8 -24.33 20.41 -28.84
C THR A 8 -24.06 19.53 -27.63
N VAL A 9 -24.84 18.46 -27.48
CA VAL A 9 -24.64 17.45 -26.43
C VAL A 9 -23.64 16.42 -26.95
N ASP A 10 -22.51 16.27 -26.25
CA ASP A 10 -21.54 15.24 -26.56
C ASP A 10 -22.03 13.89 -26.00
N VAL A 11 -22.13 12.88 -26.87
CA VAL A 11 -22.58 11.53 -26.49
C VAL A 11 -21.36 10.70 -26.11
N VAL A 12 -21.33 10.23 -24.86
CA VAL A 12 -20.28 9.38 -24.32
C VAL A 12 -20.84 7.98 -24.10
N GLU A 13 -20.20 7.00 -24.70
CA GLU A 13 -20.52 5.58 -24.62
C GLU A 13 -20.01 5.01 -23.31
N VAL A 14 -20.87 4.30 -22.57
CA VAL A 14 -20.52 3.61 -21.32
C VAL A 14 -20.57 2.11 -21.54
N LEU A 15 -19.42 1.44 -21.42
CA LEU A 15 -19.32 -0.01 -21.48
C LEU A 15 -18.89 -0.56 -20.12
N TYR A 16 -19.64 -1.54 -19.60
CA TYR A 16 -19.28 -2.27 -18.39
C TYR A 16 -18.54 -3.55 -18.77
N CYS A 17 -17.49 -3.90 -18.03
CA CYS A 17 -16.62 -5.03 -18.35
C CYS A 17 -15.89 -5.58 -17.13
N GLU A 18 -15.19 -6.70 -17.26
CA GLU A 18 -14.34 -7.21 -16.17
C GLU A 18 -13.02 -6.45 -16.06
N GLY A 19 -12.52 -5.88 -17.15
CA GLY A 19 -11.29 -5.10 -17.14
C GLY A 19 -10.90 -4.53 -18.49
N TRP A 20 -9.60 -4.29 -18.64
CA TRP A 20 -8.97 -3.77 -19.86
C TRP A 20 -7.86 -4.71 -20.30
N ASP A 21 -7.82 -5.01 -21.60
CA ASP A 21 -6.69 -5.69 -22.24
C ASP A 21 -5.76 -4.64 -22.86
N PRO A 22 -4.57 -4.40 -22.27
CA PRO A 22 -3.63 -3.40 -22.79
C PRO A 22 -3.00 -3.80 -24.13
N ALA A 23 -2.95 -5.09 -24.48
CA ALA A 23 -2.43 -5.55 -25.76
C ALA A 23 -3.45 -5.35 -26.88
N ALA A 24 -4.71 -5.70 -26.63
CA ALA A 24 -5.80 -5.49 -27.58
C ALA A 24 -6.30 -4.03 -27.62
N ARG A 25 -5.98 -3.23 -26.59
CA ARG A 25 -6.52 -1.88 -26.34
C ARG A 25 -8.06 -1.88 -26.36
N ALA A 26 -8.65 -2.85 -25.66
CA ALA A 26 -10.09 -3.07 -25.63
C ALA A 26 -10.56 -3.52 -24.25
N ALA A 27 -11.85 -3.32 -23.97
CA ALA A 27 -12.49 -3.87 -22.79
C ALA A 27 -12.49 -5.40 -22.81
N SER A 28 -12.12 -6.04 -21.70
CA SER A 28 -12.13 -7.50 -21.55
C SER A 28 -13.42 -7.97 -20.86
N ALA A 29 -14.01 -9.05 -21.39
CA ALA A 29 -15.27 -9.63 -20.93
C ALA A 29 -16.37 -8.58 -20.63
N PRO A 30 -16.92 -7.91 -21.66
CA PRO A 30 -18.03 -6.98 -21.52
C PRO A 30 -19.25 -7.60 -20.83
N MET A 31 -19.89 -6.84 -19.94
CA MET A 31 -21.06 -7.25 -19.16
C MET A 31 -22.22 -6.28 -19.32
N THR A 32 -23.42 -6.73 -18.94
CA THR A 32 -24.61 -5.88 -18.95
C THR A 32 -24.57 -4.88 -17.80
N GLU A 33 -25.24 -3.73 -17.96
CA GLU A 33 -25.39 -2.75 -16.87
C GLU A 33 -26.02 -3.37 -15.61
N GLY A 34 -27.01 -4.26 -15.78
CA GLY A 34 -27.66 -4.94 -14.65
C GLY A 34 -26.70 -5.83 -13.84
N GLU A 35 -25.79 -6.52 -14.52
CA GLU A 35 -24.74 -7.31 -13.84
C GLU A 35 -23.72 -6.40 -13.14
N ALA A 36 -23.29 -5.32 -13.78
CA ALA A 36 -22.38 -4.36 -13.15
C ALA A 36 -23.01 -3.69 -11.92
N ARG A 37 -24.29 -3.33 -11.99
CA ARG A 37 -25.05 -2.77 -10.86
C ARG A 37 -25.16 -3.77 -9.70
N ARG A 38 -25.44 -5.04 -9.99
CA ARG A 38 -25.43 -6.12 -8.98
C ARG A 38 -24.05 -6.25 -8.33
N ARG A 39 -22.97 -6.19 -9.12
CA ARG A 39 -21.59 -6.23 -8.58
C ARG A 39 -21.31 -5.03 -7.69
N ASP A 40 -21.71 -3.82 -8.11
CA ASP A 40 -21.57 -2.59 -7.31
C ASP A 40 -22.25 -2.70 -5.94
N GLU A 41 -23.51 -3.17 -5.92
CA GLU A 41 -24.29 -3.39 -4.70
C GLU A 41 -23.66 -4.45 -3.78
N MET A 42 -23.03 -5.47 -4.35
CA MET A 42 -22.31 -6.54 -3.62
C MET A 42 -20.85 -6.19 -3.28
N GLY A 43 -20.40 -5.00 -3.69
CA GLY A 43 -19.03 -4.52 -3.62
C GLY A 43 -18.00 -5.34 -4.42
N GLU A 44 -18.46 -6.14 -5.38
CA GLU A 44 -17.63 -6.98 -6.24
C GLU A 44 -16.87 -6.15 -7.28
N PRO A 45 -15.71 -6.63 -7.74
CA PRO A 45 -14.92 -5.91 -8.73
C PRO A 45 -15.58 -5.88 -10.11
N TYR A 46 -15.54 -4.72 -10.75
CA TYR A 46 -15.94 -4.49 -12.15
C TYR A 46 -15.23 -3.25 -12.72
N ALA A 47 -15.27 -3.10 -14.04
CA ALA A 47 -14.69 -1.96 -14.74
C ALA A 47 -15.74 -1.22 -15.58
N VAL A 48 -15.49 0.06 -15.81
CA VAL A 48 -16.31 0.94 -16.66
C VAL A 48 -15.42 1.66 -17.65
N LEU A 49 -15.69 1.51 -18.93
CA LEU A 49 -15.01 2.23 -19.99
C LEU A 49 -15.92 3.33 -20.53
N LEU A 50 -15.45 4.59 -20.45
CA LEU A 50 -16.04 5.72 -21.15
C LEU A 50 -15.33 5.93 -22.48
N SER A 51 -16.11 5.98 -23.55
CA SER A 51 -15.63 6.22 -24.91
C SER A 51 -16.36 7.38 -25.57
N HIS A 52 -15.68 8.09 -26.45
CA HIS A 52 -16.28 9.11 -27.31
C HIS A 52 -15.91 8.80 -28.75
N GLN A 53 -16.93 8.59 -29.60
CA GLN A 53 -16.76 8.16 -31.00
C GLN A 53 -15.91 6.89 -31.11
N GLY A 54 -16.17 5.89 -30.25
CA GLY A 54 -15.43 4.63 -30.20
C GLY A 54 -13.99 4.72 -29.68
N ARG A 55 -13.50 5.90 -29.27
CA ARG A 55 -12.17 6.07 -28.68
C ARG A 55 -12.25 6.07 -27.15
N PRO A 56 -11.41 5.28 -26.45
CA PRO A 56 -11.40 5.24 -25.00
C PRO A 56 -10.95 6.60 -24.44
N LYS A 57 -11.64 7.07 -23.39
CA LYS A 57 -11.38 8.35 -22.72
C LYS A 57 -11.05 8.18 -21.25
N ALA A 58 -11.84 7.37 -20.55
CA ALA A 58 -11.62 7.05 -19.15
C ALA A 58 -11.92 5.59 -18.87
N LEU A 59 -11.14 4.97 -17.99
CA LEU A 59 -11.37 3.61 -17.50
C LEU A 59 -11.42 3.64 -15.97
N PHE A 60 -12.52 3.15 -15.43
CA PHE A 60 -12.72 2.96 -14.00
C PHE A 60 -12.48 1.51 -13.63
N HIS A 61 -11.77 1.30 -12.54
CA HIS A 61 -11.66 0.03 -11.85
C HIS A 61 -12.30 0.18 -10.47
N VAL A 62 -13.39 -0.53 -10.22
CA VAL A 62 -14.21 -0.39 -9.00
C VAL A 62 -14.13 -1.66 -8.18
N ASP A 63 -13.74 -1.56 -6.92
CA ASP A 63 -13.73 -2.69 -5.98
C ASP A 63 -14.04 -2.18 -4.58
N TRP A 64 -15.34 -2.11 -4.25
CA TRP A 64 -15.79 -1.56 -2.96
C TRP A 64 -15.50 -2.49 -1.78
N ARG A 65 -15.36 -3.80 -1.99
CA ARG A 65 -14.87 -4.73 -0.96
C ARG A 65 -13.49 -4.33 -0.44
N HIS A 66 -12.65 -3.74 -1.30
CA HIS A 66 -11.34 -3.20 -0.93
C HIS A 66 -11.28 -1.67 -0.90
N ALA A 67 -12.45 -1.02 -0.78
CA ALA A 67 -12.58 0.43 -0.69
C ALA A 67 -11.85 1.18 -1.81
N TYR A 68 -11.86 0.67 -3.04
CA TYR A 68 -11.00 1.11 -4.13
C TYR A 68 -11.78 1.66 -5.32
N LEU A 69 -11.29 2.79 -5.85
CA LEU A 69 -11.63 3.32 -7.17
C LEU A 69 -10.34 3.72 -7.88
N GLY A 70 -9.98 3.01 -8.94
CA GLY A 70 -8.95 3.40 -9.90
C GLY A 70 -9.56 4.16 -11.07
N LEU A 71 -8.93 5.24 -11.51
CA LEU A 71 -9.34 5.99 -12.69
C LEU A 71 -8.13 6.21 -13.60
N PHE A 72 -8.24 5.77 -14.85
CA PHE A 72 -7.23 5.96 -15.87
C PHE A 72 -7.75 6.85 -16.99
N PHE A 73 -6.88 7.70 -17.53
CA PHE A 73 -7.14 8.44 -18.77
C PHE A 73 -6.23 7.99 -19.90
N PHE A 74 -6.75 8.10 -21.13
CA PHE A 74 -6.08 7.64 -22.33
C PHE A 74 -5.54 8.81 -23.17
N ASP A 75 -4.40 8.58 -23.82
CA ASP A 75 -3.92 9.45 -24.89
C ASP A 75 -4.59 9.16 -26.25
N ALA A 76 -4.18 9.87 -27.29
CA ALA A 76 -4.71 9.71 -28.65
C ALA A 76 -4.43 8.32 -29.26
N HIS A 77 -3.46 7.58 -28.73
CA HIS A 77 -3.12 6.23 -29.16
C HIS A 77 -3.85 5.15 -28.35
N GLY A 78 -4.64 5.51 -27.35
CA GLY A 78 -5.31 4.57 -26.47
C GLY A 78 -4.36 3.94 -25.43
N ARG A 79 -3.27 4.62 -25.07
CA ARG A 79 -2.42 4.28 -23.93
C ARG A 79 -2.93 4.98 -22.67
N ARG A 80 -2.99 4.29 -21.53
CA ARG A 80 -3.22 4.92 -20.22
C ARG A 80 -2.00 5.75 -19.85
N THR A 81 -2.21 7.04 -19.65
CA THR A 81 -1.12 8.02 -19.38
C THR A 81 -1.31 8.76 -18.07
N VAL A 82 -2.48 8.63 -17.44
CA VAL A 82 -2.80 9.19 -16.13
C VAL A 82 -3.52 8.13 -15.31
N GLU A 83 -3.20 8.06 -14.02
CA GLU A 83 -3.84 7.20 -13.03
C GLU A 83 -4.17 8.04 -11.78
N TYR A 84 -5.42 7.96 -11.32
CA TYR A 84 -5.83 8.35 -9.99
C TYR A 84 -6.17 7.08 -9.19
N VAL A 85 -5.71 7.04 -7.94
CA VAL A 85 -6.06 6.00 -6.98
C VAL A 85 -6.81 6.66 -5.84
N TYR A 86 -8.08 6.26 -5.72
CA TYR A 86 -8.96 6.70 -4.65
C TYR A 86 -9.23 5.55 -3.68
N ARG A 87 -9.25 5.88 -2.39
CA ARG A 87 -9.60 4.97 -1.30
C ARG A 87 -10.75 5.51 -0.48
N GLN A 88 -11.75 4.68 -0.23
CA GLN A 88 -12.85 5.03 0.66
C GLN A 88 -12.40 4.86 2.12
N LEU A 89 -11.87 5.94 2.71
CA LEU A 89 -11.44 5.95 4.12
C LEU A 89 -12.59 6.27 5.06
N GLU A 90 -13.52 7.11 4.60
CA GLU A 90 -14.72 7.54 5.32
C GLU A 90 -15.98 7.17 4.53
N PRO A 91 -17.12 6.99 5.22
CA PRO A 91 -18.36 6.62 4.55
C PRO A 91 -18.81 7.72 3.55
N GLY A 92 -19.10 7.35 2.31
CA GLY A 92 -19.48 8.28 1.23
C GLY A 92 -18.36 9.17 0.66
N ARG A 93 -17.10 9.06 1.15
CA ARG A 93 -15.98 9.91 0.71
C ARG A 93 -14.78 9.11 0.25
N LEU A 94 -14.22 9.51 -0.87
CA LEU A 94 -13.03 8.92 -1.44
C LEU A 94 -11.84 9.88 -1.28
N HIS A 95 -10.75 9.37 -0.73
CA HIS A 95 -9.47 10.06 -0.60
C HIS A 95 -8.55 9.66 -1.75
N MET A 96 -8.02 10.63 -2.49
CA MET A 96 -7.00 10.44 -3.52
C MET A 96 -5.68 10.10 -2.84
N SER A 97 -5.35 8.83 -2.73
CA SER A 97 -4.10 8.38 -2.10
C SER A 97 -2.90 8.55 -3.03
N ARG A 98 -3.12 8.43 -4.34
CA ARG A 98 -2.05 8.51 -5.34
C ARG A 98 -2.55 9.08 -6.66
N PHE A 99 -1.70 9.85 -7.32
CA PHE A 99 -1.82 10.26 -8.71
C PHE A 99 -0.52 9.92 -9.45
N ARG A 100 -0.61 9.39 -10.68
CA ARG A 100 0.53 9.17 -11.55
C ARG A 100 0.26 9.69 -12.95
N GLN A 101 1.30 10.22 -13.57
CA GLN A 101 1.29 10.61 -14.98
C GLN A 101 2.58 10.16 -15.66
N TRP A 102 2.43 9.48 -16.80
CA TRP A 102 3.52 9.03 -17.64
C TRP A 102 3.67 9.98 -18.82
N GLY A 103 4.90 10.41 -19.08
CA GLY A 103 5.28 11.20 -20.24
C GLY A 103 5.88 10.30 -21.30
N HIS A 104 5.47 10.53 -22.55
CA HIS A 104 5.97 9.83 -23.72
C HIS A 104 6.71 10.79 -24.65
N THR A 105 7.85 10.37 -25.18
CA THR A 105 8.67 11.14 -26.13
C THR A 105 8.40 10.75 -27.58
N SER A 106 7.77 9.60 -27.81
CA SER A 106 7.38 9.12 -29.13
C SER A 106 6.15 8.20 -29.09
N ASP A 107 5.56 8.00 -30.26
CA ASP A 107 4.38 7.15 -30.45
C ASP A 107 4.69 5.66 -30.33
N SER A 108 5.97 5.26 -30.45
CA SER A 108 6.42 3.87 -30.36
C SER A 108 6.74 3.42 -28.93
N GLU A 109 6.75 4.34 -27.96
CA GLU A 109 6.97 3.98 -26.56
C GLU A 109 5.80 3.17 -25.98
N PRO A 110 6.09 2.19 -25.11
CA PRO A 110 5.06 1.39 -24.44
C PRO A 110 4.18 2.26 -23.54
N GLU A 111 3.02 1.73 -23.16
CA GLU A 111 2.04 2.41 -22.29
C GLU A 111 2.68 2.92 -20.98
N PHE A 112 3.42 2.05 -20.28
CA PHE A 112 4.15 2.39 -19.05
C PHE A 112 5.66 2.21 -19.25
N PRO A 113 6.37 3.22 -19.77
CA PRO A 113 7.80 3.11 -20.02
C PRO A 113 8.58 3.02 -18.71
N GLU A 114 9.36 1.95 -18.52
CA GLU A 114 10.21 1.76 -17.32
C GLU A 114 11.22 2.89 -17.13
N ARG A 115 11.79 3.38 -18.25
CA ARG A 115 12.82 4.44 -18.26
C ARG A 115 12.30 5.75 -18.87
N GLY A 116 11.04 6.08 -18.61
CA GLY A 116 10.38 7.30 -19.09
C GLY A 116 10.31 8.43 -18.07
N VAL A 117 9.75 9.56 -18.51
CA VAL A 117 9.37 10.65 -17.59
C VAL A 117 8.11 10.21 -16.84
N ARG A 118 8.14 10.25 -15.51
CA ARG A 118 6.97 9.90 -14.69
C ARG A 118 6.86 10.84 -13.49
N PHE A 119 5.69 11.46 -13.35
CA PHE A 119 5.30 12.17 -12.15
C PHE A 119 4.44 11.27 -11.27
N GLU A 120 4.71 11.28 -9.96
CA GLU A 120 3.87 10.65 -8.95
C GLU A 120 3.61 11.63 -7.80
N LEU A 121 2.37 11.68 -7.34
CA LEU A 121 1.95 12.37 -6.12
C LEU A 121 1.32 11.34 -5.20
N THR A 122 1.82 11.23 -3.98
CA THR A 122 1.19 10.47 -2.90
C THR A 122 0.64 11.45 -1.87
N VAL A 123 -0.55 11.19 -1.34
CA VAL A 123 -1.26 12.13 -0.43
C VAL A 123 -1.75 11.39 0.80
N ARG A 124 -1.40 11.91 1.98
CA ARG A 124 -1.88 11.43 3.28
C ARG A 124 -3.25 12.04 3.61
N PRO A 125 -4.05 11.43 4.49
CA PRO A 125 -5.37 11.96 4.86
C PRO A 125 -5.34 13.40 5.40
N ASP A 126 -4.26 13.75 6.12
CA ASP A 126 -4.03 15.10 6.66
C ASP A 126 -3.70 16.18 5.60
N GLY A 127 -3.52 15.78 4.34
CA GLY A 127 -3.19 16.66 3.22
C GLY A 127 -1.70 16.78 2.90
N ARG A 128 -0.81 16.29 3.77
CA ARG A 128 0.62 16.22 3.44
C ARG A 128 0.84 15.21 2.32
N GLY A 129 1.60 15.61 1.32
CA GLY A 129 1.91 14.79 0.15
C GLY A 129 3.39 14.79 -0.20
N ARG A 130 3.76 13.86 -1.06
CA ARG A 130 5.11 13.76 -1.64
C ARG A 130 4.98 13.66 -3.15
N ARG A 131 5.64 14.60 -3.84
CA ARG A 131 5.78 14.65 -5.29
C ARG A 131 7.09 14.01 -5.70
N ILE A 132 7.06 13.16 -6.71
CA ILE A 132 8.22 12.45 -7.25
C ILE A 132 8.26 12.67 -8.76
N LEU A 133 9.32 13.30 -9.25
CA LEU A 133 9.58 13.43 -10.69
C LEU A 133 10.74 12.51 -11.10
N ASN A 134 10.42 11.48 -11.87
CA ASN A 134 11.39 10.57 -12.49
C ASN A 134 11.69 11.07 -13.91
N ALA A 135 12.95 11.37 -14.21
CA ALA A 135 13.41 11.63 -15.58
C ALA A 135 14.93 11.45 -15.64
N GLY A 136 15.43 10.21 -15.76
CA GLY A 136 16.86 9.92 -15.63
C GLY A 136 17.40 10.07 -14.20
N GLY A 137 16.53 9.89 -13.21
CA GLY A 137 16.76 10.10 -11.78
C GLY A 137 15.49 10.61 -11.09
N ALA A 138 15.35 10.35 -9.80
CA ALA A 138 14.18 10.72 -9.01
C ALA A 138 14.44 12.01 -8.20
N LEU A 139 13.55 12.99 -8.32
CA LEU A 139 13.50 14.17 -7.46
C LEU A 139 12.26 14.07 -6.56
N HIS A 140 12.45 14.18 -5.25
CA HIS A 140 11.38 14.13 -4.26
C HIS A 140 11.17 15.50 -3.62
N VAL A 141 9.94 15.98 -3.56
CA VAL A 141 9.57 17.27 -2.96
C VAL A 141 8.28 17.10 -2.16
N GLY A 142 8.17 17.76 -1.00
CA GLY A 142 6.90 17.83 -0.27
C GLY A 142 5.82 18.55 -1.06
N ALA A 143 4.57 18.32 -0.68
CA ALA A 143 3.41 19.07 -1.14
C ALA A 143 2.37 19.14 -0.02
N ASP A 144 1.58 20.21 -0.02
CA ASP A 144 0.34 20.29 0.73
C ASP A 144 -0.80 20.26 -0.29
N VAL A 145 -1.69 19.28 -0.17
CA VAL A 145 -2.80 19.08 -1.09
C VAL A 145 -4.08 19.43 -0.34
N PRO A 146 -4.80 20.52 -0.68
CA PRO A 146 -6.06 20.90 -0.03
C PRO A 146 -7.15 19.83 -0.09
N ALA A 147 -8.13 19.92 0.82
CA ALA A 147 -9.12 18.85 1.01
C ALA A 147 -10.01 18.70 -0.23
N GLU A 148 -10.32 19.83 -0.85
CA GLU A 148 -11.11 19.96 -2.07
C GLU A 148 -10.47 19.35 -3.33
N HIS A 149 -9.16 19.09 -3.32
CA HIS A 149 -8.43 18.47 -4.43
C HIS A 149 -8.03 17.02 -4.17
N ARG A 150 -8.10 16.56 -2.92
CA ARG A 150 -7.79 15.17 -2.53
C ARG A 150 -9.01 14.36 -2.11
N THR A 151 -10.17 14.98 -1.95
CA THR A 151 -11.39 14.30 -1.53
C THR A 151 -12.43 14.45 -2.63
N VAL A 152 -13.15 13.37 -2.92
CA VAL A 152 -14.31 13.38 -3.83
C VAL A 152 -15.46 12.58 -3.22
N ALA A 153 -16.69 12.90 -3.58
CA ALA A 153 -17.84 12.10 -3.19
C ALA A 153 -17.77 10.71 -3.83
N LYS A 154 -18.20 9.68 -3.09
CA LYS A 154 -18.56 8.40 -3.71
C LYS A 154 -19.84 8.62 -4.52
N ALA A 155 -19.76 8.46 -5.83
CA ALA A 155 -20.85 8.67 -6.77
C ALA A 155 -21.78 7.45 -6.75
N GLU A 156 -23.04 7.67 -7.11
CA GLU A 156 -23.98 6.58 -7.35
C GLU A 156 -23.59 5.83 -8.62
N PHE A 157 -23.98 4.56 -8.70
CA PHE A 157 -23.79 3.76 -9.90
C PHE A 157 -24.36 4.49 -11.13
N GLY A 158 -23.52 4.71 -12.13
CA GLY A 158 -23.87 5.41 -13.37
C GLY A 158 -23.47 6.89 -13.42
N ALA A 159 -23.15 7.53 -12.27
CA ALA A 159 -22.75 8.94 -12.21
C ALA A 159 -21.24 9.15 -12.50
N TRP A 160 -20.73 8.53 -13.57
CA TRP A 160 -19.30 8.46 -13.89
C TRP A 160 -18.65 9.83 -14.17
N THR A 161 -19.42 10.79 -14.67
CA THR A 161 -18.96 12.16 -14.95
C THR A 161 -18.56 12.92 -13.67
N THR A 162 -18.96 12.46 -12.49
CA THR A 162 -18.53 13.04 -11.20
C THR A 162 -17.01 13.02 -11.02
N TYR A 163 -16.30 12.12 -11.70
CA TYR A 163 -14.86 11.92 -11.54
C TYR A 163 -14.02 12.43 -12.71
N VAL A 164 -14.66 12.79 -13.82
CA VAL A 164 -13.95 13.06 -15.07
C VAL A 164 -14.17 14.51 -15.45
N ASP A 165 -13.06 15.19 -15.67
CA ASP A 165 -13.08 16.51 -16.28
C ASP A 165 -13.75 16.44 -17.66
N ALA A 166 -14.82 17.21 -17.85
CA ALA A 166 -15.60 17.22 -19.08
C ALA A 166 -14.74 17.49 -20.34
N ARG A 167 -13.62 18.23 -20.20
CA ARG A 167 -12.65 18.49 -21.28
C ARG A 167 -12.00 17.22 -21.84
N ILE A 168 -11.99 16.13 -21.07
CA ILE A 168 -11.45 14.82 -21.48
C ILE A 168 -12.48 14.06 -22.33
N LEU A 169 -13.77 14.26 -22.05
CA LEU A 169 -14.86 13.48 -22.63
C LEU A 169 -15.31 13.95 -24.01
N GLY A 170 -15.17 15.25 -24.32
CA GLY A 170 -15.60 15.81 -25.60
C GLY A 170 -14.90 17.13 -25.96
N PRO A 171 -14.80 17.47 -27.26
CA PRO A 171 -14.12 18.68 -27.73
C PRO A 171 -14.90 19.97 -27.45
N SER A 172 -16.19 19.86 -27.10
CA SER A 172 -17.14 20.98 -27.09
C SER A 172 -17.17 21.72 -25.75
N GLY A 173 -16.69 21.10 -24.67
CA GLY A 173 -16.87 21.63 -23.30
C GLY A 173 -18.34 21.81 -22.90
N GLY A 174 -19.26 21.16 -23.62
CA GLY A 174 -20.71 21.26 -23.47
C GLY A 174 -21.30 20.16 -22.57
N SER A 175 -22.63 20.04 -22.57
CA SER A 175 -23.34 19.00 -21.81
C SER A 175 -22.98 17.60 -22.35
N VAL A 176 -22.71 16.67 -21.44
CA VAL A 176 -22.37 15.27 -21.77
C VAL A 176 -23.54 14.36 -21.44
N ALA A 177 -23.96 13.54 -22.41
CA ALA A 177 -24.95 12.48 -22.20
C ALA A 177 -24.26 11.11 -22.20
N LEU A 178 -24.39 10.38 -21.09
CA LEU A 178 -23.91 9.00 -20.97
C LEU A 178 -24.93 8.03 -21.59
N VAL A 179 -24.47 7.18 -22.51
CA VAL A 179 -25.30 6.15 -23.16
C VAL A 179 -24.66 4.78 -22.95
N SER A 180 -25.36 3.88 -22.25
CA SER A 180 -24.87 2.52 -22.05
C SER A 180 -24.89 1.72 -23.34
N VAL A 181 -23.75 1.11 -23.67
CA VAL A 181 -23.59 0.21 -24.82
C VAL A 181 -23.84 -1.23 -24.35
N GLN A 182 -24.75 -1.92 -25.04
CA GLN A 182 -25.01 -3.33 -24.75
C GLN A 182 -23.91 -4.22 -25.36
N PRO A 183 -23.37 -5.19 -24.61
CA PRO A 183 -22.34 -6.07 -25.12
C PRO A 183 -22.90 -7.03 -26.18
N SER A 184 -22.16 -7.25 -27.27
CA SER A 184 -22.48 -8.29 -28.26
C SER A 184 -22.30 -9.69 -27.66
N GLU A 185 -23.08 -10.67 -28.13
CA GLU A 185 -23.00 -12.06 -27.62
C GLU A 185 -21.62 -12.69 -27.85
N GLU A 186 -20.93 -12.31 -28.93
CA GLU A 186 -19.59 -12.80 -29.30
C GLU A 186 -18.47 -12.31 -28.34
N GLY A 187 -18.66 -11.16 -27.69
CA GLY A 187 -17.67 -10.57 -26.77
C GLY A 187 -17.69 -11.14 -25.35
N ARG A 188 -18.72 -11.93 -24.99
CA ARG A 188 -18.87 -12.50 -23.63
C ARG A 188 -17.93 -13.68 -23.35
N ALA A 189 -17.22 -14.18 -24.35
CA ALA A 189 -16.38 -15.37 -24.22
C ALA A 189 -14.93 -15.02 -23.80
N SER A 190 -14.64 -15.14 -22.51
CA SER A 190 -13.41 -15.75 -21.97
C SER A 190 -13.45 -15.73 -20.43
N GLY A 191 -13.42 -16.92 -19.82
CA GLY A 191 -13.40 -17.15 -18.37
C GLY A 191 -12.03 -16.99 -17.71
N ALA A 192 -11.20 -16.07 -18.20
CA ALA A 192 -10.06 -15.59 -17.43
C ALA A 192 -10.58 -14.46 -16.55
N GLY A 193 -10.55 -14.62 -15.22
CA GLY A 193 -11.02 -13.59 -14.29
C GLY A 193 -10.37 -12.22 -14.56
N ALA A 194 -10.91 -11.17 -13.94
CA ALA A 194 -10.47 -9.79 -14.13
C ALA A 194 -8.94 -9.66 -14.22
N SER A 195 -8.45 -8.99 -15.27
CA SER A 195 -7.02 -8.77 -15.55
C SER A 195 -6.35 -7.80 -14.57
N TRP A 196 -7.06 -7.39 -13.53
CA TRP A 196 -6.64 -6.43 -12.53
C TRP A 196 -7.27 -6.77 -11.18
N SER A 197 -6.63 -6.29 -10.11
CA SER A 197 -7.18 -6.31 -8.76
C SER A 197 -6.93 -4.96 -8.10
N ALA A 198 -7.74 -4.60 -7.11
CA ALA A 198 -7.41 -3.46 -6.25
C ALA A 198 -5.98 -3.64 -5.69
N PRO A 199 -5.17 -2.57 -5.62
CA PRO A 199 -3.86 -2.65 -4.99
C PRO A 199 -3.99 -3.13 -3.55
N ARG A 200 -3.14 -4.05 -3.14
CA ARG A 200 -3.09 -4.60 -1.79
C ARG A 200 -1.72 -4.35 -1.17
N PRO A 201 -1.63 -4.14 0.16
CA PRO A 201 -0.34 -4.07 0.83
C PRO A 201 0.48 -5.35 0.61
N LEU A 202 1.74 -5.32 1.03
CA LEU A 202 2.53 -6.52 1.26
C LEU A 202 1.68 -7.56 1.99
N GLU A 203 1.71 -8.81 1.54
CA GLU A 203 1.06 -9.94 2.22
C GLU A 203 2.07 -10.59 3.17
N PRO A 204 1.65 -11.26 4.26
CA PRO A 204 2.58 -11.93 5.15
C PRO A 204 3.37 -13.02 4.40
N GLY A 205 4.66 -13.14 4.70
CA GLY A 205 5.48 -14.26 4.26
C GLY A 205 5.20 -15.54 5.07
N PRO A 206 6.11 -16.53 5.05
CA PRO A 206 5.96 -17.79 5.80
C PRO A 206 6.29 -17.59 7.30
N LEU A 207 5.51 -16.75 7.99
CA LEU A 207 5.84 -16.21 9.32
C LEU A 207 5.93 -17.28 10.42
N GLU A 208 5.05 -18.28 10.42
CA GLU A 208 5.04 -19.34 11.44
C GLU A 208 6.23 -20.29 11.25
N GLU A 209 6.52 -20.57 9.99
CA GLU A 209 7.60 -21.45 9.54
C GLU A 209 8.98 -20.95 9.96
N LEU A 210 9.14 -19.62 10.09
CA LEU A 210 10.35 -19.01 10.64
C LEU A 210 10.63 -19.42 12.08
N PHE A 211 9.67 -20.00 12.80
CA PHE A 211 9.83 -20.44 14.19
C PHE A 211 9.74 -21.96 14.35
N VAL A 212 9.83 -22.72 13.26
CA VAL A 212 9.86 -24.18 13.28
C VAL A 212 11.26 -24.68 12.90
N SER A 213 12.00 -25.16 13.89
CA SER A 213 13.36 -25.70 13.72
C SER A 213 13.44 -26.76 12.61
N GLY A 214 14.48 -26.67 11.79
CA GLY A 214 14.72 -27.55 10.67
C GLY A 214 13.88 -27.26 9.42
N THR A 215 12.99 -26.26 9.46
CA THR A 215 12.25 -25.84 8.28
C THR A 215 13.18 -25.36 7.18
N ARG A 216 12.90 -25.79 5.95
CA ARG A 216 13.67 -25.47 4.75
C ARG A 216 12.86 -24.53 3.86
N LEU A 217 13.43 -23.41 3.47
CA LEU A 217 12.78 -22.37 2.68
C LEU A 217 13.58 -22.09 1.41
N THR A 218 12.96 -22.23 0.24
CA THR A 218 13.58 -21.92 -1.05
C THR A 218 13.44 -20.43 -1.37
N CYS A 219 14.56 -19.78 -1.71
CA CYS A 219 14.65 -18.34 -1.96
C CYS A 219 15.30 -18.08 -3.33
N GLY A 220 14.62 -17.36 -4.22
CA GLY A 220 15.18 -16.94 -5.51
C GLY A 220 15.59 -18.12 -6.41
N GLU A 221 16.75 -18.01 -7.07
CA GLU A 221 17.32 -19.04 -7.96
C GLU A 221 17.93 -20.23 -7.15
N ASP A 222 17.08 -20.95 -6.41
CA ASP A 222 17.38 -22.23 -5.73
C ASP A 222 18.25 -22.18 -4.45
N ARG A 223 18.41 -21.02 -3.79
CA ARG A 223 19.06 -21.00 -2.46
C ARG A 223 18.12 -21.54 -1.40
N ILE A 224 18.64 -22.31 -0.45
CA ILE A 224 17.84 -22.92 0.62
C ILE A 224 18.31 -22.38 1.97
N ALA A 225 17.39 -21.73 2.69
CA ALA A 225 17.59 -21.37 4.09
C ALA A 225 17.05 -22.49 4.98
N VAL A 226 17.79 -22.83 6.03
CA VAL A 226 17.37 -23.78 7.07
C VAL A 226 17.19 -23.03 8.37
N ILE A 227 15.98 -23.07 8.93
CA ILE A 227 15.63 -22.45 10.20
C ILE A 227 16.27 -23.24 11.35
N GLY A 228 16.94 -22.53 12.26
CA GLY A 228 17.51 -23.08 13.49
C GLY A 228 16.48 -23.21 14.61
N GLU A 229 16.92 -23.66 15.79
CA GLU A 229 16.09 -23.60 16.99
C GLU A 229 15.83 -22.13 17.36
N PRO A 230 14.56 -21.68 17.49
CA PRO A 230 14.28 -20.32 17.93
C PRO A 230 14.88 -20.02 19.31
N ALA A 231 15.69 -18.97 19.38
CA ALA A 231 16.40 -18.59 20.59
C ALA A 231 15.51 -17.77 21.54
N PRO A 232 15.38 -18.12 22.82
CA PRO A 232 14.71 -17.27 23.80
C PRO A 232 15.51 -15.97 24.03
N ALA A 233 14.87 -14.82 23.86
CA ALA A 233 15.46 -13.49 24.09
C ALA A 233 15.04 -12.86 25.43
N GLY A 234 14.24 -13.57 26.23
CA GLY A 234 13.77 -13.14 27.55
C GLY A 234 12.27 -12.85 27.59
N LEU A 235 11.83 -12.28 28.71
CA LEU A 235 10.44 -11.84 28.91
C LEU A 235 10.37 -10.32 28.70
N LEU A 236 9.49 -9.88 27.81
CA LEU A 236 9.15 -8.48 27.65
C LEU A 236 8.08 -8.09 28.67
N HIS A 237 8.40 -7.13 29.51
CA HIS A 237 7.52 -6.55 30.51
C HIS A 237 6.64 -5.48 29.84
N LEU A 238 5.32 -5.71 29.76
CA LEU A 238 4.37 -4.79 29.14
C LEU A 238 3.39 -4.25 30.20
N PRO A 239 3.79 -3.32 31.08
CA PRO A 239 2.92 -2.80 32.13
C PRO A 239 1.69 -2.05 31.60
N THR A 240 1.75 -1.51 30.37
CA THR A 240 0.60 -0.85 29.73
C THR A 240 -0.07 -1.72 28.67
N GLY A 241 0.61 -2.79 28.21
CA GLY A 241 0.15 -3.61 27.10
C GLY A 241 0.30 -2.92 25.73
N SER A 242 0.95 -1.76 25.67
CA SER A 242 1.10 -0.97 24.44
C SER A 242 2.44 -1.30 23.80
N VAL A 243 2.40 -2.17 22.78
CA VAL A 243 3.61 -2.69 22.11
C VAL A 243 4.17 -1.65 21.14
N LEU A 244 5.48 -1.43 21.22
CA LEU A 244 6.25 -0.64 20.26
C LEU A 244 7.37 -1.51 19.69
N ALA A 245 7.56 -1.43 18.37
CA ALA A 245 8.76 -1.91 17.69
C ALA A 245 9.53 -0.74 17.08
N GLY A 246 10.86 -0.83 17.10
CA GLY A 246 11.75 0.21 16.61
C GLY A 246 13.21 -0.20 16.69
N ASP A 247 14.10 0.69 16.29
CA ASP A 247 15.52 0.56 16.55
C ASP A 247 15.84 1.16 17.94
N PRO A 248 16.49 0.41 18.85
CA PRO A 248 16.74 0.88 20.20
C PRO A 248 17.69 2.09 20.26
N GLY A 249 18.48 2.36 19.22
CA GLY A 249 19.38 3.51 19.12
C GLY A 249 18.78 4.74 18.44
N THR A 250 17.62 4.64 17.78
CA THR A 250 17.01 5.78 17.06
C THR A 250 15.56 6.07 17.44
N VAL A 251 14.89 5.13 18.11
CA VAL A 251 13.52 5.32 18.60
C VAL A 251 13.44 6.54 19.52
N ASN A 252 12.43 7.37 19.29
CA ASN A 252 12.27 8.64 20.00
C ASN A 252 10.80 8.97 20.26
N SER A 253 10.54 10.16 20.81
CA SER A 253 9.20 10.60 21.18
C SER A 253 8.15 10.62 20.05
N SER A 254 8.57 10.60 18.78
CA SER A 254 7.67 10.56 17.62
C SER A 254 7.26 9.14 17.22
N ASP A 255 7.95 8.10 17.71
CA ASP A 255 7.61 6.70 17.44
C ASP A 255 6.44 6.26 18.30
N LEU A 256 5.30 6.00 17.67
CA LEU A 256 4.09 5.59 18.37
C LEU A 256 4.01 4.07 18.49
N ALA A 257 3.38 3.62 19.57
CA ALA A 257 2.98 2.23 19.75
C ALA A 257 1.99 1.80 18.66
N PHE A 258 1.84 0.48 18.48
CA PHE A 258 0.78 -0.07 17.67
C PHE A 258 -0.60 0.23 18.28
N THR A 259 -1.61 0.29 17.42
CA THR A 259 -3.00 0.57 17.80
C THR A 259 -3.66 -0.60 18.53
N ILE A 260 -3.18 -1.83 18.27
CA ILE A 260 -3.61 -3.03 18.98
C ILE A 260 -2.79 -3.18 20.26
N THR A 261 -3.48 -3.31 21.39
CA THR A 261 -2.90 -3.55 22.71
C THR A 261 -3.13 -4.99 23.15
N VAL A 262 -2.35 -5.43 24.13
CA VAL A 262 -2.50 -6.73 24.80
C VAL A 262 -2.76 -6.54 26.29
N PRO A 263 -3.25 -7.55 27.02
CA PRO A 263 -3.33 -7.46 28.47
C PRO A 263 -1.95 -7.13 29.07
N PRO A 264 -1.85 -6.27 30.09
CA PRO A 264 -0.58 -6.05 30.78
C PRO A 264 -0.01 -7.35 31.34
N GLY A 265 1.30 -7.56 31.21
CA GLY A 265 1.95 -8.80 31.63
C GLY A 265 3.36 -8.99 31.09
N ASP A 266 3.91 -10.17 31.33
CA ASP A 266 5.25 -10.57 30.91
C ASP A 266 5.16 -11.62 29.81
N TYR A 267 5.74 -11.34 28.65
CA TYR A 267 5.56 -12.14 27.45
C TYR A 267 6.88 -12.57 26.84
N PRO A 268 7.06 -13.87 26.49
CA PRO A 268 8.31 -14.33 25.92
C PRO A 268 8.57 -13.74 24.53
N VAL A 269 9.81 -13.32 24.30
CA VAL A 269 10.32 -12.99 22.97
C VAL A 269 11.21 -14.12 22.48
N LEU A 270 10.95 -14.57 21.25
CA LEU A 270 11.73 -15.58 20.55
C LEU A 270 12.38 -14.93 19.33
N VAL A 271 13.63 -15.26 19.06
CA VAL A 271 14.37 -14.80 17.88
C VAL A 271 14.59 -16.00 16.96
N SER A 272 14.13 -15.89 15.73
CA SER A 272 14.41 -16.88 14.70
C SER A 272 15.85 -16.72 14.22
N THR A 273 16.52 -17.83 13.98
CA THR A 273 17.83 -17.87 13.32
C THR A 273 17.74 -18.76 12.09
N MET A 274 18.51 -18.46 11.06
CA MET A 274 18.61 -19.32 9.88
C MET A 274 20.06 -19.49 9.47
N ARG A 275 20.34 -20.48 8.61
CA ARG A 275 21.60 -20.60 7.87
C ARG A 275 21.33 -20.99 6.43
N TRP A 276 22.18 -20.57 5.52
CA TRP A 276 22.14 -21.05 4.14
C TRP A 276 22.69 -22.47 4.06
N GLU A 277 22.01 -23.32 3.30
CA GLU A 277 22.54 -24.64 2.99
C GLU A 277 23.81 -24.51 2.15
N HIS A 278 24.85 -25.26 2.51
CA HIS A 278 26.17 -25.24 1.87
C HIS A 278 26.99 -23.95 2.03
N GLU A 279 26.63 -23.06 2.96
CA GLU A 279 27.46 -21.92 3.34
C GLU A 279 27.98 -22.07 4.78
N GLU A 280 29.21 -21.61 5.02
CA GLU A 280 29.88 -21.64 6.34
C GLU A 280 29.69 -20.34 7.15
N TRP A 281 28.95 -19.37 6.60
CA TRP A 281 28.70 -18.09 7.26
C TRP A 281 27.67 -18.23 8.39
N ASP A 282 27.89 -17.50 9.49
CA ASP A 282 26.89 -17.30 10.54
C ASP A 282 25.64 -16.71 9.88
N GLY A 283 24.54 -17.46 9.91
CA GLY A 283 23.35 -17.04 9.17
C GLY A 283 22.56 -15.93 9.85
N GLU A 284 21.37 -15.66 9.34
CA GLU A 284 20.66 -14.41 9.61
C GLU A 284 19.58 -14.53 10.70
N THR A 285 19.10 -13.38 11.16
CA THR A 285 17.86 -13.26 11.95
C THR A 285 16.70 -12.87 11.03
N PRO A 286 15.88 -13.82 10.53
CA PRO A 286 14.78 -13.51 9.63
C PRO A 286 13.58 -12.88 10.35
N ALA A 287 13.39 -13.13 11.64
CA ALA A 287 12.27 -12.58 12.40
C ALA A 287 12.47 -12.64 13.92
N ALA A 288 11.70 -11.84 14.66
CA ALA A 288 11.50 -11.97 16.09
C ALA A 288 10.02 -11.97 16.44
N MET A 289 9.62 -12.81 17.39
CA MET A 289 8.24 -13.01 17.83
C MET A 289 8.09 -12.60 19.30
N LEU A 290 7.19 -11.66 19.57
CA LEU A 290 6.60 -11.45 20.88
C LEU A 290 5.36 -12.33 21.00
N ARG A 291 5.43 -13.41 21.77
CA ARG A 291 4.32 -14.37 21.92
C ARG A 291 3.41 -13.98 23.09
N ILE A 292 2.12 -13.81 22.79
CA ILE A 292 1.09 -13.36 23.73
C ILE A 292 0.27 -14.56 24.25
N LEU A 293 -0.19 -15.42 23.33
CA LEU A 293 -0.91 -16.66 23.64
C LEU A 293 -0.21 -17.86 22.98
N ASP A 294 -0.33 -19.02 23.60
CA ASP A 294 0.15 -20.29 23.07
C ASP A 294 -1.00 -21.02 22.33
N GLU A 295 -1.65 -20.29 21.42
CA GLU A 295 -2.77 -20.77 20.60
C GLU A 295 -2.42 -20.63 19.11
N PRO A 296 -2.94 -21.50 18.22
CA PRO A 296 -2.67 -21.41 16.79
C PRO A 296 -3.15 -20.08 16.18
N THR A 297 -2.28 -19.43 15.43
CA THR A 297 -2.66 -18.29 14.59
C THR A 297 -3.40 -18.81 13.36
N VAL A 298 -4.56 -18.23 13.07
CA VAL A 298 -5.37 -18.56 11.89
C VAL A 298 -5.53 -17.37 10.95
N SER A 299 -5.10 -16.18 11.37
CA SER A 299 -5.10 -14.99 10.54
C SER A 299 -4.01 -14.00 10.92
N TRP A 300 -3.57 -13.23 9.93
CA TRP A 300 -2.54 -12.20 10.05
C TRP A 300 -3.10 -10.83 9.65
N GLU A 301 -2.67 -9.79 10.35
CA GLU A 301 -2.87 -8.39 9.95
C GLU A 301 -1.60 -7.56 10.21
N LEU A 302 -1.40 -6.50 9.43
CA LEU A 302 -0.27 -5.60 9.62
C LEU A 302 -0.47 -4.76 10.90
N ALA A 303 0.55 -4.67 11.76
CA ALA A 303 0.52 -3.86 12.97
C ALA A 303 0.61 -2.36 12.62
N LEU A 304 -0.52 -1.66 12.72
CA LEU A 304 -0.61 -0.23 12.39
C LEU A 304 -0.41 0.66 13.62
N ARG A 305 0.25 1.80 13.41
CA ARG A 305 0.34 2.93 14.36
C ARG A 305 -0.82 3.91 14.11
N PRO A 306 -1.12 4.84 15.05
CA PRO A 306 -2.12 5.88 14.81
C PRO A 306 -1.92 6.61 13.48
N GLU A 307 -3.02 6.97 12.82
CA GLU A 307 -3.08 7.62 11.50
C GLU A 307 -2.63 6.75 10.30
N GLN A 308 -2.16 5.52 10.51
CA GLN A 308 -1.87 4.58 9.43
C GLN A 308 -3.13 3.83 9.01
N ASP A 309 -3.26 3.59 7.70
CA ASP A 309 -4.38 2.85 7.12
C ASP A 309 -3.89 1.97 5.97
N ALA A 310 -4.02 0.65 6.13
CA ALA A 310 -3.52 -0.32 5.15
C ALA A 310 -4.16 -0.19 3.76
N ARG A 311 -5.33 0.46 3.63
CA ARG A 311 -5.95 0.77 2.33
C ARG A 311 -5.08 1.69 1.50
N LEU A 312 -4.25 2.52 2.11
CA LEU A 312 -3.40 3.48 1.40
C LEU A 312 -2.17 2.84 0.76
N LEU A 313 -1.87 1.59 1.11
CA LEU A 313 -0.73 0.85 0.58
C LEU A 313 -1.05 0.22 -0.77
N GLY A 314 -0.08 0.28 -1.67
CA GLY A 314 -0.03 -0.43 -2.95
C GLY A 314 0.71 -1.76 -2.86
N PRO A 315 0.91 -2.44 -4.01
CA PRO A 315 1.51 -3.77 -4.07
C PRO A 315 2.92 -3.76 -3.49
N GLY A 316 3.16 -4.64 -2.53
CA GLY A 316 4.44 -4.76 -1.84
C GLY A 316 4.77 -3.60 -0.88
N GLU A 317 3.90 -2.61 -0.74
CA GLU A 317 4.08 -1.53 0.23
C GLU A 317 3.56 -1.96 1.61
N PHE A 318 4.24 -1.51 2.66
CA PHE A 318 3.87 -1.74 4.05
C PHE A 318 4.22 -0.52 4.90
N TYR A 319 3.58 -0.42 6.06
CA TYR A 319 4.08 0.41 7.15
C TYR A 319 5.02 -0.44 8.00
N GLY A 320 6.20 0.11 8.30
CA GLY A 320 7.20 -0.56 9.12
C GLY A 320 7.83 0.36 10.14
N PHE A 321 8.65 -0.21 11.02
CA PHE A 321 9.56 0.54 11.87
C PHE A 321 10.94 0.62 11.22
N GLY A 322 11.61 1.76 11.36
CA GLY A 322 12.93 1.99 10.79
C GLY A 322 14.04 1.39 11.66
N VAL A 323 15.11 0.94 11.00
CA VAL A 323 16.36 0.48 11.61
C VAL A 323 17.54 1.13 10.90
N ASP A 324 18.44 1.71 11.69
CA ASP A 324 19.65 2.43 11.25
C ASP A 324 20.93 1.95 11.97
N THR A 325 20.80 1.07 12.97
CA THR A 325 21.91 0.52 13.76
C THR A 325 22.14 -0.97 13.53
N GLY A 326 21.45 -1.57 12.55
CA GLY A 326 21.39 -3.03 12.37
C GLY A 326 20.73 -3.78 13.54
N THR A 327 20.03 -3.07 14.42
CA THR A 327 19.35 -3.61 15.61
C THR A 327 17.89 -3.19 15.63
N ALA A 328 17.01 -4.15 15.89
CA ALA A 328 15.60 -3.94 16.14
C ALA A 328 15.26 -4.27 17.60
N CYS A 329 14.13 -3.81 18.12
CA CYS A 329 13.67 -4.14 19.46
C CYS A 329 12.15 -4.13 19.59
N PHE A 330 11.66 -4.84 20.61
CA PHE A 330 10.33 -4.66 21.18
C PHE A 330 10.43 -3.98 22.54
N MET A 331 9.48 -3.10 22.87
CA MET A 331 9.33 -2.48 24.19
C MET A 331 7.88 -2.10 24.49
N ASP A 332 7.56 -1.86 25.76
CA ASP A 332 6.34 -1.14 26.14
C ASP A 332 6.48 0.36 25.84
N ALA A 333 5.42 0.98 25.35
CA ALA A 333 5.38 2.41 25.02
C ALA A 333 5.78 3.32 26.19
N SER A 334 5.53 2.89 27.44
CA SER A 334 5.92 3.63 28.65
C SER A 334 7.43 3.79 28.81
N GLY A 335 8.24 2.88 28.25
CA GLY A 335 9.70 2.94 28.31
C GLY A 335 10.36 3.70 27.16
N ARG A 336 9.61 4.13 26.15
CA ARG A 336 10.12 4.73 24.90
C ARG A 336 11.10 5.88 25.09
N ASN A 337 10.93 6.69 26.12
CA ASN A 337 11.75 7.89 26.34
C ASN A 337 12.98 7.64 27.24
N THR A 338 13.13 6.44 27.83
CA THR A 338 14.17 6.14 28.82
C THR A 338 15.02 4.94 28.41
N LEU A 339 14.39 3.90 27.85
CA LEU A 339 15.04 2.68 27.40
C LEU A 339 16.11 2.91 26.31
N PRO A 340 15.93 3.81 25.33
CA PRO A 340 16.97 4.09 24.33
C PRO A 340 18.25 4.67 24.95
N GLN A 341 18.13 5.58 25.91
CA GLN A 341 19.29 6.17 26.58
C GLN A 341 20.00 5.17 27.49
N LEU A 342 19.28 4.19 28.03
CA LEU A 342 19.89 3.07 28.74
C LEU A 342 20.61 2.11 27.80
N TYR A 343 20.06 1.90 26.59
CA TYR A 343 20.70 1.10 25.55
C TYR A 343 21.99 1.73 25.03
N GLU A 344 22.01 3.04 24.78
CA GLU A 344 23.19 3.77 24.30
C GLU A 344 24.40 3.69 25.24
N GLN A 345 24.19 3.50 26.55
CA GLN A 345 25.28 3.40 27.52
C GLN A 345 26.08 2.11 27.35
N GLU A 346 25.41 1.02 26.97
CA GLU A 346 25.99 -0.28 26.72
C GLU A 346 25.30 -0.89 25.50
N PRO A 347 25.65 -0.47 24.27
CA PRO A 347 24.99 -0.94 23.07
C PRO A 347 25.45 -2.37 22.70
N GLY A 348 24.60 -3.07 21.95
CA GLY A 348 24.93 -4.39 21.40
C GLY A 348 24.62 -5.56 22.34
N PHE A 349 25.08 -6.72 21.91
CA PHE A 349 24.79 -8.02 22.51
C PHE A 349 26.01 -8.60 23.21
N GLU A 350 25.79 -9.52 24.15
CA GLU A 350 26.87 -10.38 24.63
C GLU A 350 27.44 -11.20 23.45
N ALA A 351 28.72 -11.57 23.54
CA ALA A 351 29.35 -12.40 22.52
C ALA A 351 28.53 -13.70 22.31
N ASP A 352 28.32 -14.06 21.05
CA ASP A 352 27.50 -15.22 20.61
C ASP A 352 25.99 -15.12 20.89
N SER A 353 25.47 -13.93 21.25
CA SER A 353 24.02 -13.69 21.39
C SER A 353 23.46 -12.89 20.21
N HIS A 354 22.31 -13.32 19.69
CA HIS A 354 21.53 -12.60 18.67
C HIS A 354 20.50 -11.61 19.28
N SER A 355 20.51 -11.46 20.61
CA SER A 355 19.59 -10.59 21.33
C SER A 355 20.19 -10.00 22.61
N GLY A 356 19.57 -8.95 23.14
CA GLY A 356 19.98 -8.29 24.38
C GLY A 356 18.80 -7.61 25.06
N MET A 357 18.84 -7.53 26.39
CA MET A 357 17.77 -6.92 27.19
C MET A 357 18.30 -5.72 27.97
N ARG A 358 17.51 -4.64 28.03
CA ARG A 358 17.78 -3.50 28.93
C ARG A 358 16.53 -3.19 29.73
N SER A 359 16.67 -3.11 31.04
CA SER A 359 15.55 -2.87 31.96
C SER A 359 15.57 -1.44 32.46
N ASP A 360 14.39 -0.84 32.62
CA ASP A 360 14.20 0.42 33.34
C ASP A 360 13.43 0.15 34.65
N PRO A 361 14.12 0.10 35.80
CA PRO A 361 13.48 -0.12 37.10
C PRO A 361 12.46 0.95 37.48
N ALA A 362 12.54 2.16 36.93
CA ALA A 362 11.66 3.26 37.30
C ALA A 362 10.25 3.11 36.68
N SER A 363 10.18 2.69 35.41
CA SER A 363 8.93 2.39 34.72
C SER A 363 8.46 0.95 34.93
N GLY A 364 9.36 0.05 35.34
CA GLY A 364 9.07 -1.37 35.50
C GLY A 364 8.96 -2.13 34.17
N THR A 365 9.39 -1.52 33.06
CA THR A 365 9.46 -2.16 31.73
C THR A 365 10.91 -2.45 31.33
N ASN A 366 11.08 -3.19 30.24
CA ASN A 366 12.34 -3.40 29.55
C ASN A 366 12.17 -3.21 28.03
N LEU A 367 13.29 -3.21 27.32
CA LEU A 367 13.36 -3.48 25.88
C LEU A 367 14.09 -4.81 25.66
N ILE A 368 13.68 -5.53 24.62
CA ILE A 368 14.40 -6.68 24.09
C ILE A 368 14.83 -6.35 22.66
N ALA A 369 16.14 -6.25 22.46
CA ALA A 369 16.81 -5.97 21.20
C ALA A 369 17.25 -7.26 20.50
N PHE A 370 17.27 -7.27 19.18
CA PHE A 370 17.66 -8.38 18.32
C PHE A 370 18.21 -7.87 16.97
N MET A 371 18.99 -8.70 16.26
CA MET A 371 19.56 -8.32 14.96
C MET A 371 18.48 -8.14 13.88
N SER A 372 18.64 -7.18 12.97
CA SER A 372 17.67 -6.87 11.92
C SER A 372 17.90 -7.58 10.58
N GLY A 373 18.36 -8.83 10.59
CA GLY A 373 18.73 -9.56 9.38
C GLY A 373 19.82 -8.82 8.60
N PHE A 374 19.53 -8.41 7.36
CA PHE A 374 20.48 -7.70 6.50
C PHE A 374 20.85 -6.25 6.92
N GLY A 375 20.38 -5.78 8.08
CA GLY A 375 20.83 -4.52 8.68
C GLY A 375 19.81 -3.38 8.57
N ASP A 376 20.21 -2.25 7.99
CA ASP A 376 19.39 -1.04 7.96
C ASP A 376 18.21 -1.18 7.00
N GLY A 377 17.05 -0.64 7.39
CA GLY A 377 15.84 -0.78 6.59
C GLY A 377 14.57 -0.34 7.29
N SER A 378 13.45 -0.78 6.74
CA SER A 378 12.12 -0.62 7.32
C SER A 378 11.45 -1.98 7.32
N TYR A 379 10.91 -2.40 8.47
CA TYR A 379 10.42 -3.77 8.64
C TYR A 379 8.97 -3.79 9.14
N PRO A 380 8.09 -4.61 8.55
CA PRO A 380 6.73 -4.76 9.03
C PRO A 380 6.68 -5.57 10.33
N VAL A 381 5.65 -5.32 11.13
CA VAL A 381 5.25 -6.20 12.22
C VAL A 381 3.88 -6.76 11.90
N TRP A 382 3.73 -8.07 12.05
CA TRP A 382 2.51 -8.82 11.80
C TRP A 382 1.87 -9.25 13.10
N ILE A 383 0.56 -9.07 13.24
CA ILE A 383 -0.22 -9.51 14.39
C ILE A 383 -0.91 -10.81 14.01
N GLY A 384 -0.61 -11.87 14.78
CA GLY A 384 -1.33 -13.13 14.68
C GLY A 384 -2.62 -13.09 15.50
N ARG A 385 -3.69 -13.67 14.95
CA ARG A 385 -4.96 -13.87 15.66
C ARG A 385 -5.43 -15.30 15.61
N ASP A 386 -5.99 -15.77 16.72
CA ASP A 386 -6.66 -17.06 16.81
C ASP A 386 -8.07 -17.02 16.19
N ALA A 387 -8.77 -18.16 16.22
CA ALA A 387 -10.13 -18.28 15.68
C ALA A 387 -11.19 -17.45 16.43
N ALA A 388 -10.90 -17.03 17.67
CA ALA A 388 -11.76 -16.13 18.45
C ALA A 388 -11.41 -14.65 18.21
N GLY A 389 -10.36 -14.36 17.43
CA GLY A 389 -9.85 -13.03 17.16
C GLY A 389 -8.91 -12.48 18.25
N ALA A 390 -8.49 -13.29 19.23
CA ALA A 390 -7.52 -12.86 20.24
C ALA A 390 -6.11 -12.80 19.66
N VAL A 391 -5.29 -11.87 20.14
CA VAL A 391 -3.90 -11.69 19.67
C VAL A 391 -3.04 -12.84 20.19
N THR A 392 -2.43 -13.60 19.27
CA THR A 392 -1.53 -14.71 19.60
C THR A 392 -0.08 -14.25 19.67
N CYS A 393 0.35 -13.37 18.77
CA CYS A 393 1.71 -12.85 18.74
C CYS A 393 1.86 -11.56 17.90
N PHE A 394 3.01 -10.91 18.06
CA PHE A 394 3.55 -9.92 17.12
C PHE A 394 4.85 -10.47 16.53
N ILE A 395 4.96 -10.53 15.21
CA ILE A 395 6.19 -10.95 14.51
C ILE A 395 6.77 -9.77 13.76
N ALA A 396 7.96 -9.33 14.14
CA ALA A 396 8.76 -8.44 13.33
C ALA A 396 9.44 -9.28 12.23
N ASP A 397 9.02 -9.08 10.97
CA ASP A 397 9.55 -9.77 9.80
C ASP A 397 10.71 -8.94 9.22
N MET A 398 11.94 -9.47 9.28
CA MET A 398 13.14 -8.77 8.78
C MET A 398 13.26 -8.85 7.25
N LEU A 399 12.24 -9.37 6.57
CA LEU A 399 12.11 -9.50 5.12
C LEU A 399 13.23 -10.33 4.46
N VAL A 400 14.02 -11.05 5.25
CA VAL A 400 15.13 -11.90 4.77
C VAL A 400 14.61 -13.06 3.92
N LEU A 401 13.50 -13.67 4.35
CA LEU A 401 12.90 -14.86 3.73
C LEU A 401 11.44 -14.61 3.31
N HIS A 402 11.07 -13.35 3.10
CA HIS A 402 9.67 -12.95 2.90
C HIS A 402 9.00 -13.65 1.70
N GLY A 403 9.70 -13.69 0.56
CA GLY A 403 9.22 -14.36 -0.66
C GLY A 403 9.64 -15.82 -0.76
N ALA A 404 10.02 -16.46 0.34
CA ALA A 404 10.51 -17.83 0.34
C ALA A 404 9.37 -18.85 0.44
N GLU A 405 9.56 -20.02 -0.18
CA GLU A 405 8.57 -21.09 -0.16
C GLU A 405 9.03 -22.28 0.71
N PRO A 406 8.20 -22.77 1.66
CA PRO A 406 8.51 -23.96 2.44
C PRO A 406 8.68 -25.22 1.60
N GLN A 407 9.72 -26.00 1.89
CA GLN A 407 9.91 -27.33 1.31
C GLN A 407 9.26 -28.41 2.20
N PRO A 408 8.76 -29.52 1.59
CA PRO A 408 8.32 -30.69 2.35
C PRO A 408 9.40 -31.18 3.35
N PRO A 409 9.01 -31.63 4.56
CA PRO A 409 7.64 -31.90 4.99
C PRO A 409 6.88 -30.68 5.55
N THR A 410 7.52 -29.52 5.67
CA THR A 410 6.84 -28.29 6.10
C THR A 410 5.87 -27.85 5.00
N VAL A 411 4.62 -27.62 5.37
CA VAL A 411 3.58 -27.11 4.47
C VAL A 411 3.33 -25.66 4.85
N SER A 412 3.14 -24.79 3.85
CA SER A 412 2.77 -23.39 4.09
C SER A 412 1.53 -23.29 4.96
N SER A 413 1.57 -22.38 5.93
CA SER A 413 0.46 -22.03 6.78
C SER A 413 -0.72 -21.62 5.92
N THR A 414 -1.92 -22.02 6.39
CA THR A 414 -3.19 -21.66 5.74
C THR A 414 -3.83 -20.44 6.40
N ALA A 415 -3.10 -19.78 7.31
CA ALA A 415 -3.57 -18.58 8.00
C ALA A 415 -3.93 -17.50 6.97
N ALA A 416 -5.14 -16.95 7.11
CA ALA A 416 -5.65 -15.96 6.17
C ALA A 416 -5.01 -14.60 6.41
N HIS A 417 -4.61 -13.90 5.36
CA HIS A 417 -4.31 -12.47 5.46
C HIS A 417 -5.64 -11.70 5.53
N VAL A 418 -5.88 -11.01 6.64
CA VAL A 418 -7.13 -10.30 6.87
C VAL A 418 -6.90 -8.80 6.78
N LEU A 419 -7.51 -8.18 5.77
CA LEU A 419 -7.66 -6.74 5.68
C LEU A 419 -9.01 -6.34 6.30
N THR A 420 -9.06 -6.23 7.63
CA THR A 420 -10.29 -5.80 8.31
C THR A 420 -10.39 -4.28 8.24
N PHE A 421 -11.39 -3.78 7.52
CA PHE A 421 -11.74 -2.36 7.55
C PHE A 421 -13.03 -2.16 8.33
N PRO A 422 -13.15 -1.07 9.13
CA PRO A 422 -14.40 -0.74 9.78
C PRO A 422 -15.53 -0.65 8.76
N ALA A 423 -16.68 -1.24 9.07
CA ALA A 423 -17.86 -1.11 8.22
C ALA A 423 -18.23 0.37 8.08
N LEU A 424 -18.29 0.85 6.83
CA LEU A 424 -18.68 2.23 6.53
C LEU A 424 -20.21 2.28 6.40
N ILE A 425 -20.89 2.47 7.54
CA ILE A 425 -22.36 2.36 7.66
C ILE A 425 -23.10 3.66 7.25
N ASP A 426 -22.38 4.77 7.07
CA ASP A 426 -22.94 6.10 6.72
C ASP A 426 -22.65 6.44 5.23
N ASP A 427 -23.25 7.50 4.68
CA ASP A 427 -23.01 7.97 3.31
C ASP A 427 -22.86 9.49 3.26
N ARG A 428 -21.72 9.98 3.75
CA ARG A 428 -21.46 11.42 3.90
C ARG A 428 -20.91 12.04 2.62
N ARG A 429 -21.79 12.40 1.70
CA ARG A 429 -21.45 13.03 0.41
C ARG A 429 -21.40 14.56 0.43
N GLU A 430 -21.21 15.17 1.59
CA GLU A 430 -21.11 16.63 1.74
C GLU A 430 -19.70 17.15 1.39
N ALA A 431 -19.58 18.43 1.00
CA ALA A 431 -18.33 19.15 0.73
C ALA A 431 -17.23 18.89 1.80
N PRO A 432 -15.93 18.93 1.44
CA PRO A 432 -15.29 19.83 0.48
C PRO A 432 -14.78 19.09 -0.77
N PHE A 433 -15.51 19.19 -1.88
CA PHE A 433 -15.07 18.64 -3.17
C PHE A 433 -15.03 19.78 -4.19
N THR A 434 -13.98 19.83 -5.01
CA THR A 434 -14.00 20.64 -6.24
C THR A 434 -14.44 19.79 -7.42
N ASP A 435 -14.85 20.46 -8.50
CA ASP A 435 -15.06 19.80 -9.78
C ASP A 435 -13.73 19.17 -10.28
N PRO A 436 -13.76 18.00 -10.97
CA PRO A 436 -12.56 17.34 -11.48
C PRO A 436 -11.64 18.23 -12.33
N ALA A 437 -12.18 19.24 -13.03
CA ALA A 437 -11.37 20.18 -13.80
C ALA A 437 -10.43 21.01 -12.90
N ALA A 438 -10.91 21.49 -11.76
CA ALA A 438 -10.13 22.28 -10.81
C ALA A 438 -9.04 21.44 -10.14
N THR A 439 -9.33 20.18 -9.81
CA THR A 439 -8.32 19.23 -9.30
C THR A 439 -7.25 18.94 -10.36
N SER A 440 -7.64 18.79 -11.62
CA SER A 440 -6.70 18.56 -12.72
C SER A 440 -5.78 19.76 -12.94
N GLU A 441 -6.30 20.99 -12.83
CA GLU A 441 -5.51 22.23 -12.89
C GLU A 441 -4.52 22.34 -11.73
N PHE A 442 -4.98 22.09 -10.50
CA PHE A 442 -4.11 22.06 -9.31
C PHE A 442 -2.95 21.07 -9.47
N ILE A 443 -3.22 19.85 -9.95
CA ILE A 443 -2.17 18.85 -10.19
C ILE A 443 -1.21 19.31 -11.29
N ALA A 444 -1.71 19.96 -12.35
CA ALA A 444 -0.86 20.49 -13.41
C ALA A 444 0.10 21.58 -12.88
N GLU A 445 -0.35 22.44 -11.96
CA GLU A 445 0.50 23.41 -11.27
C GLU A 445 1.59 22.72 -10.44
N LEU A 446 1.25 21.66 -9.69
CA LEU A 446 2.23 20.88 -8.93
C LEU A 446 3.31 20.24 -9.82
N ILE A 447 2.93 19.79 -11.02
CA ILE A 447 3.85 19.23 -12.02
C ILE A 447 4.75 20.34 -12.59
N ALA A 448 4.19 21.49 -12.95
CA ALA A 448 4.94 22.61 -13.48
C ALA A 448 5.99 23.13 -12.48
N ASP A 449 5.61 23.23 -11.21
CA ASP A 449 6.48 23.65 -10.10
C ASP A 449 7.69 22.71 -9.93
N ILE A 450 7.47 21.39 -9.81
CA ILE A 450 8.59 20.44 -9.62
C ILE A 450 9.52 20.37 -10.84
N VAL A 451 8.97 20.56 -12.05
CA VAL A 451 9.77 20.63 -13.28
C VAL A 451 10.61 21.90 -13.32
N SER A 452 10.05 23.07 -12.93
CA SER A 452 10.80 24.33 -12.84
C SER A 452 11.93 24.22 -11.82
N PHE A 453 11.61 23.74 -10.62
CA PHE A 453 12.59 23.54 -9.55
C PHE A 453 13.75 22.64 -9.99
N ARG A 454 13.45 21.55 -10.71
CA ARG A 454 14.48 20.68 -11.27
C ARG A 454 15.41 21.41 -12.24
N ARG A 455 14.84 22.18 -13.18
CA ARG A 455 15.63 22.95 -14.17
C ARG A 455 16.56 23.95 -13.48
N GLU A 456 16.06 24.67 -12.49
CA GLU A 456 16.85 25.63 -11.70
C GLU A 456 17.99 24.95 -10.96
N ARG A 457 17.71 23.84 -10.26
CA ARG A 457 18.72 23.04 -9.55
C ARG A 457 19.81 22.53 -10.50
N ASP A 458 19.41 22.01 -11.66
CA ASP A 458 20.34 21.44 -12.63
C ASP A 458 21.20 22.55 -13.27
N ALA A 459 20.64 23.74 -13.53
CA ALA A 459 21.38 24.92 -13.99
C ALA A 459 22.41 25.42 -12.96
N VAL A 460 22.04 25.47 -11.67
CA VAL A 460 22.97 25.85 -10.59
C VAL A 460 24.12 24.84 -10.45
N ARG A 461 23.84 23.54 -10.62
CA ARG A 461 24.90 22.51 -10.63
C ARG A 461 25.84 22.67 -11.81
N ALA A 462 25.31 22.92 -13.00
CA ALA A 462 26.10 23.15 -14.21
C ALA A 462 26.97 24.42 -14.13
N ALA A 463 26.54 25.45 -13.40
CA ALA A 463 27.33 26.67 -13.18
C ALA A 463 28.44 26.51 -12.13
N ARG A 464 28.41 25.45 -11.32
CA ARG A 464 29.37 25.18 -10.23
C ARG A 464 30.41 24.12 -10.58
N GLY A 465 30.17 23.33 -11.63
CA GLY A 465 31.12 22.35 -12.20
C GLY A 465 31.80 22.95 -13.41
#